data_AF-A0A4Y2AGV4-F1
#
_entry.id   AF-A0A4Y2AGV4-F1
#
_cell.length_a   1.000
_cell.length_b   1.000
_cell.length_c   1.000
_cell.angle_alpha   90.00
_cell.angle_beta   90.00
_cell.angle_gamma   90.00
#
_symmetry.space_group_name_H-M   'P 1'
#
loop_
_entity.id
_entity.type
_entity.pdbx_description
1 polymer ?
#
loop_
_entity_poly.entity_id
_entity_poly.type
_entity_poly.pdbx_seq_one_letter_code
_entity_poly.pdbx_strand_id
1 'polypeptide(L)'
;MECISDWFAVLGPSNLIETSETELPKFVQSLVENYNEPSADGILTEILRLKRFLKVTQVPKEESLVWTSLRLLEFVVEYELFVSVPNLTLALRFFLTLCVSVASSERSFSKLKLIKNYLRSTMNQARLSSSAILSIETNVAESIDFDDAISKFTEHKVRKKRF
;
A
#
# COMPACT_ATOMS: atom_id res chain seq x y z
N MET A 1 -16.32 -7.35 11.81
CA MET A 1 -15.41 -7.11 10.67
C MET A 1 -14.35 -6.20 11.25
N GLU A 2 -13.23 -6.78 11.68
CA GLU A 2 -12.14 -6.00 12.28
C GLU A 2 -11.56 -5.05 11.23
N CYS A 3 -11.24 -3.83 11.62
CA CYS A 3 -10.69 -2.87 10.68
C CYS A 3 -9.22 -3.22 10.44
N ILE A 4 -8.76 -3.19 9.19
CA ILE A 4 -7.35 -3.44 8.84
C ILE A 4 -6.42 -2.46 9.58
N SER A 5 -6.91 -1.27 9.94
CA SER A 5 -6.19 -0.31 10.78
C SER A 5 -5.83 -0.87 12.16
N ASP A 6 -6.65 -1.76 12.70
CA ASP A 6 -6.51 -2.28 14.06
C ASP A 6 -5.37 -3.32 14.10
N TRP A 7 -5.17 -4.06 13.01
CA TRP A 7 -4.08 -5.04 12.86
C TRP A 7 -2.69 -4.37 12.79
N PHE A 8 -2.62 -3.16 12.21
CA PHE A 8 -1.38 -2.41 12.07
C PHE A 8 -1.25 -1.25 13.06
N ALA A 9 -2.14 -1.19 14.08
CA ALA A 9 -2.12 -0.14 15.09
C ALA A 9 -0.74 0.00 15.76
N VAL A 10 0.01 -1.11 15.90
CA VAL A 10 1.38 -1.15 16.45
C VAL A 10 2.35 -0.23 15.71
N LEU A 11 2.14 -0.03 14.41
CA LEU A 11 3.05 0.73 13.53
C LEU A 11 2.71 2.22 13.48
N GLY A 12 1.69 2.64 14.23
CA GLY A 12 1.44 4.05 14.51
C GLY A 12 2.56 4.61 15.39
N PRO A 13 3.19 5.74 15.04
CA PRO A 13 4.28 6.31 15.85
C PRO A 13 3.85 6.65 17.27
N SER A 14 2.60 7.06 17.49
CA SER A 14 2.02 7.18 18.84
C SER A 14 2.13 5.89 19.65
N ASN A 15 1.80 4.76 19.03
CA ASN A 15 1.86 3.45 19.69
C ASN A 15 3.30 2.91 19.79
N LEU A 16 4.19 3.27 18.86
CA LEU A 16 5.60 2.92 18.95
C LEU A 16 6.34 3.69 20.05
N ILE A 17 5.86 4.88 20.43
CA ILE A 17 6.55 5.78 21.36
C ILE A 17 5.94 5.71 22.76
N GLU A 18 4.61 5.75 22.88
CA GLU A 18 3.91 5.85 24.17
C GLU A 18 3.42 4.52 24.75
N THR A 19 3.26 3.47 23.95
CA THR A 19 2.61 2.24 24.44
C THR A 19 3.42 1.57 25.57
N SER A 20 2.71 1.25 26.65
CA SER A 20 3.20 0.51 27.81
C SER A 20 3.64 -0.89 27.40
N GLU A 21 4.65 -1.44 28.09
CA GLU A 21 5.21 -2.77 27.79
C GLU A 21 4.17 -3.91 27.86
N THR A 22 3.00 -3.66 28.46
CA THR A 22 1.91 -4.63 28.64
C THR A 22 0.95 -4.74 27.45
N GLU A 23 0.83 -3.72 26.60
CA GLU A 23 -0.09 -3.73 25.44
C GLU A 23 0.61 -4.07 24.12
N LEU A 24 1.89 -3.77 24.03
CA LEU A 24 2.78 -4.10 22.90
C LEU A 24 2.70 -5.57 22.46
N PRO A 25 2.70 -6.58 23.36
CA PRO A 25 2.63 -7.98 22.97
C PRO A 25 1.30 -8.35 22.29
N LYS A 26 0.17 -7.77 22.72
CA LYS A 26 -1.15 -8.06 22.13
C LYS A 26 -1.25 -7.54 20.70
N PHE A 27 -0.74 -6.34 20.51
CA PHE A 27 -0.66 -5.67 19.21
C PHE A 27 0.24 -6.43 18.23
N VAL A 28 1.41 -6.87 18.68
CA VAL A 28 2.32 -7.69 17.88
C VAL A 28 1.73 -9.07 17.59
N GLN A 29 1.02 -9.68 18.53
CA GLN A 29 0.35 -10.96 18.34
C GLN A 29 -0.70 -10.88 17.20
N SER A 30 -1.52 -9.82 17.18
CA SER A 30 -2.50 -9.58 16.12
C SER A 30 -1.87 -9.39 14.74
N LEU A 31 -0.69 -8.76 14.68
CA LEU A 31 0.08 -8.61 13.43
C LEU A 31 0.62 -9.96 12.94
N VAL A 32 1.20 -10.76 13.83
CA VAL A 32 1.88 -12.03 13.51
C VAL A 32 0.89 -13.15 13.18
N GLU A 33 -0.29 -13.16 13.78
CA GLU A 33 -1.34 -14.13 13.47
C GLU A 33 -1.82 -14.04 12.01
N ASN A 34 -1.71 -12.86 11.39
CA ASN A 34 -2.15 -12.62 10.02
C ASN A 34 -1.03 -12.78 8.98
N TYR A 35 0.24 -12.70 9.40
CA TYR A 35 1.41 -12.76 8.52
C TYR A 35 2.48 -13.66 9.13
N ASN A 36 2.76 -14.81 8.51
CA ASN A 36 3.71 -15.83 8.99
C ASN A 36 5.20 -15.42 8.96
N GLU A 37 5.53 -14.16 8.67
CA GLU A 37 6.90 -13.71 8.40
C GLU A 37 7.61 -13.04 9.58
N PRO A 38 7.05 -11.99 10.23
CA PRO A 38 7.78 -11.35 11.32
C PRO A 38 7.73 -12.16 12.62
N SER A 39 8.89 -12.36 13.24
CA SER A 39 8.96 -12.91 14.60
C SER A 39 8.46 -11.88 15.62
N ALA A 40 7.47 -12.27 16.44
CA ALA A 40 6.89 -11.40 17.47
C ALA A 40 7.96 -10.86 18.46
N ASP A 41 8.88 -11.72 18.90
CA ASP A 41 9.97 -11.37 19.82
C ASP A 41 10.99 -10.44 19.14
N GLY A 42 11.23 -10.65 17.84
CA GLY A 42 12.06 -9.78 17.01
C GLY A 42 11.51 -8.36 16.97
N ILE A 43 10.22 -8.19 16.70
CA ILE A 43 9.59 -6.86 16.68
C ILE A 43 9.68 -6.17 18.04
N LEU A 44 9.40 -6.87 19.14
CA LEU A 44 9.43 -6.27 20.49
C LEU A 44 10.82 -5.77 20.87
N THR A 45 11.86 -6.57 20.62
CA THR A 45 13.25 -6.16 20.90
C THR A 45 13.71 -5.01 20.01
N GLU A 46 13.27 -4.99 18.75
CA GLU A 46 13.57 -3.91 17.80
C GLU A 46 12.89 -2.59 18.17
N ILE A 47 11.63 -2.63 18.62
CA ILE A 47 10.92 -1.44 19.11
C ILE A 47 11.65 -0.83 20.31
N LEU A 48 12.15 -1.66 21.24
CA LEU A 48 12.96 -1.18 22.36
C LEU A 48 14.27 -0.54 21.90
N ARG A 49 14.94 -1.10 20.88
CA ARG A 49 16.13 -0.49 20.27
C ARG A 49 15.82 0.86 19.63
N LEU A 50 14.72 0.96 18.88
CA LEU A 50 14.25 2.20 18.29
C LEU A 50 13.95 3.26 19.37
N LYS A 51 13.21 2.90 20.43
CA LYS A 51 12.94 3.79 21.57
C LYS A 51 14.22 4.30 22.24
N ARG A 52 15.25 3.45 22.37
CA ARG A 52 16.56 3.85 22.90
C ARG A 52 17.28 4.80 21.95
N PHE A 53 17.26 4.51 20.65
CA PHE A 53 17.90 5.34 19.63
C PHE A 53 17.30 6.75 19.60
N LEU A 54 15.96 6.86 19.62
CA LEU A 54 15.25 8.15 19.66
C LEU A 54 15.60 8.99 20.90
N LYS A 55 15.86 8.35 22.05
CA LYS A 55 16.34 9.06 23.25
C LYS A 55 17.76 9.58 23.09
N VAL A 56 18.62 8.85 22.40
CA VAL A 56 20.04 9.20 22.20
C VAL A 56 20.18 10.34 21.17
N THR A 57 19.39 10.33 20.10
CA THR A 57 19.42 11.35 19.05
C THR A 57 18.76 12.68 19.44
N GLN A 58 18.25 12.82 20.66
CA GLN A 58 17.55 14.02 21.17
C GLN A 58 16.40 14.51 20.27
N VAL A 59 15.80 13.62 19.48
CA VAL A 59 14.61 13.98 18.69
C VAL A 59 13.50 14.38 19.66
N PRO A 60 12.89 15.58 19.52
CA PRO A 60 11.83 16.01 20.40
C PRO A 60 10.67 15.03 20.32
N LYS A 61 10.24 14.53 21.49
CA LYS A 61 9.16 13.53 21.59
C LYS A 61 7.89 13.98 20.89
N GLU A 62 7.58 15.27 20.97
CA GLU A 62 6.43 15.91 20.33
C GLU A 62 6.46 15.80 18.80
N GLU A 63 7.65 15.86 18.19
CA GLU A 63 7.81 15.72 16.74
C GLU A 63 7.69 14.25 16.32
N SER A 64 8.28 13.34 17.10
CA SER A 64 8.21 11.90 16.84
C SER A 64 6.79 11.32 16.96
N LEU A 65 5.94 11.91 17.80
CA LEU A 65 4.54 11.50 18.01
C LEU A 65 3.65 11.81 16.81
N VAL A 66 3.97 12.85 16.04
CA VAL A 66 3.18 13.34 14.90
C VAL A 66 3.62 12.69 13.58
N TRP A 67 4.62 11.81 13.62
CA TRP A 67 5.11 11.17 12.40
C TRP A 67 4.03 10.35 11.69
N THR A 68 4.19 10.18 10.39
CA THR A 68 3.44 9.18 9.63
C THR A 68 4.30 7.90 9.56
N SER A 69 3.69 6.73 9.37
CA SER A 69 4.45 5.48 9.17
C SER A 69 5.46 5.57 8.02
N LEU A 70 5.18 6.42 7.01
CA LEU A 70 6.12 6.76 5.94
C LEU A 70 7.34 7.54 6.45
N ARG A 71 7.15 8.57 7.29
CA ARG A 71 8.27 9.32 7.90
C ARG A 71 9.15 8.42 8.78
N LEU A 72 8.53 7.48 9.48
CA LEU A 72 9.28 6.51 10.29
C LEU A 72 10.13 5.59 9.42
N LEU A 73 9.62 5.15 8.27
CA LEU A 73 10.40 4.37 7.31
C LEU A 73 11.55 5.20 6.70
N GLU A 74 11.31 6.47 6.35
CA GLU A 74 12.35 7.38 5.87
C GLU A 74 13.46 7.57 6.90
N PHE A 75 13.10 7.75 8.18
CA PHE A 75 14.05 7.84 9.28
C PHE A 75 14.90 6.57 9.41
N VAL A 76 14.29 5.38 9.31
CA VAL A 76 15.04 4.10 9.34
C VAL A 76 16.05 4.02 8.19
N VAL A 77 15.73 4.57 7.02
CA VAL A 77 16.64 4.63 5.87
C VAL A 77 17.74 5.67 6.08
N GLU A 78 17.42 6.86 6.57
CA GLU A 78 18.35 7.96 6.79
C GLU A 78 19.47 7.60 7.78
N TYR A 79 19.13 6.86 8.84
CA TYR A 79 20.07 6.43 9.88
C TYR A 79 20.61 5.01 9.66
N GLU A 80 20.38 4.41 8.48
CA GLU A 80 20.81 3.05 8.12
C GLU A 80 20.43 1.97 9.17
N LEU A 81 19.28 2.15 9.83
CA LEU A 81 18.83 1.28 10.92
C LEU A 81 18.27 -0.07 10.43
N PHE A 82 18.27 -0.33 9.11
CA PHE A 82 17.71 -1.54 8.51
C PHE A 82 18.31 -2.84 9.07
N VAL A 83 19.59 -2.84 9.47
CA VAL A 83 20.24 -3.99 10.11
C VAL A 83 19.79 -4.15 11.57
N SER A 84 19.50 -3.04 12.24
CA SER A 84 19.15 -3.03 13.66
C SER A 84 17.67 -3.34 13.91
N VAL A 85 16.79 -3.01 12.95
CA VAL A 85 15.32 -3.19 13.03
C VAL A 85 14.70 -3.84 11.78
N PRO A 86 15.16 -5.04 11.37
CA PRO A 86 14.70 -5.67 10.13
C PRO A 86 13.21 -6.06 10.14
N ASN A 87 12.68 -6.60 11.24
CA ASN A 87 11.28 -7.03 11.32
C ASN A 87 10.32 -5.83 11.33
N LEU A 88 10.69 -4.76 12.04
CA LEU A 88 9.92 -3.52 12.07
C LEU A 88 9.91 -2.84 10.68
N THR A 89 11.05 -2.84 9.99
CA THR A 89 11.15 -2.32 8.62
C THR A 89 10.24 -3.09 7.66
N LEU A 90 10.23 -4.42 7.79
CA LEU A 90 9.36 -5.28 6.98
C LEU A 90 7.88 -4.99 7.26
N ALA A 91 7.50 -4.90 8.54
CA ALA A 91 6.12 -4.60 8.95
C ALA A 91 5.65 -3.22 8.42
N LEU A 92 6.49 -2.18 8.50
CA LEU A 92 6.20 -0.85 7.96
C LEU A 92 6.00 -0.89 6.44
N ARG A 93 6.83 -1.64 5.72
CA ARG A 93 6.69 -1.82 4.27
C ARG A 93 5.39 -2.53 3.90
N PHE A 94 5.01 -3.58 4.64
CA PHE A 94 3.74 -4.25 4.41
C PHE A 94 2.56 -3.32 4.64
N PHE A 95 2.55 -2.59 5.74
CA PHE A 95 1.50 -1.62 6.02
C PHE A 95 1.35 -0.59 4.89
N LEU A 96 2.45 0.06 4.48
CA LEU A 96 2.41 1.05 3.41
C LEU A 96 1.98 0.46 2.06
N THR A 97 2.46 -0.74 1.72
CA THR A 97 2.09 -1.42 0.47
C THR A 97 0.61 -1.78 0.46
N LEU A 98 0.06 -2.21 1.60
CA LEU A 98 -1.37 -2.49 1.75
C LEU A 98 -2.19 -1.21 1.62
N CYS A 99 -1.82 -0.12 2.29
CA CYS A 99 -2.50 1.16 2.17
C CYS A 99 -2.56 1.64 0.71
N VAL A 100 -1.43 1.55 -0.02
CA VAL A 100 -1.36 1.93 -1.44
C VAL A 100 -2.24 1.00 -2.30
N SER A 101 -2.22 -0.31 -2.04
CA SER A 101 -3.02 -1.29 -2.78
C SER A 101 -4.52 -1.09 -2.58
N VAL A 102 -4.95 -0.81 -1.35
CA VAL A 102 -6.35 -0.50 -1.01
C VAL A 102 -6.77 0.80 -1.71
N ALA A 103 -6.01 1.87 -1.56
CA ALA A 103 -6.31 3.15 -2.19
C ALA A 103 -6.37 3.05 -3.74
N SER A 104 -5.46 2.28 -4.35
CA SER A 104 -5.46 2.00 -5.79
C SER A 104 -6.71 1.22 -6.22
N SER A 105 -7.10 0.22 -5.42
CA SER A 105 -8.32 -0.56 -5.66
C SER A 105 -9.57 0.33 -5.55
N GLU A 106 -9.68 1.15 -4.51
CA GLU A 106 -10.78 2.10 -4.33
C GLU A 106 -10.89 3.10 -5.49
N ARG A 107 -9.75 3.67 -5.92
CA ARG A 107 -9.69 4.54 -7.11
C ARG A 107 -10.18 3.81 -8.36
N SER A 108 -9.75 2.57 -8.56
CA SER A 108 -10.13 1.73 -9.70
C SER A 108 -11.64 1.41 -9.70
N PHE A 109 -12.18 1.03 -8.54
CA PHE A 109 -13.62 0.77 -8.38
C PHE A 109 -14.45 2.06 -8.52
N SER A 110 -13.94 3.20 -8.09
CA SER A 110 -14.58 4.51 -8.28
C SER A 110 -14.70 4.86 -9.78
N LYS A 111 -13.62 4.67 -10.55
CA LYS A 111 -13.65 4.82 -12.02
C LYS A 111 -14.64 3.84 -12.66
N LEU A 112 -14.60 2.57 -12.26
CA LEU A 112 -15.55 1.56 -12.77
C LEU A 112 -17.01 1.94 -12.50
N LYS A 113 -17.30 2.48 -11.30
CA LYS A 113 -18.63 2.97 -10.92
C LYS A 113 -19.07 4.13 -11.82
N LEU A 114 -18.18 5.09 -12.09
CA LEU A 114 -18.47 6.20 -13.02
C LEU A 114 -18.78 5.70 -14.44
N ILE A 115 -17.99 4.77 -14.96
CA ILE A 115 -18.21 4.16 -16.29
C ILE A 115 -19.59 3.48 -16.35
N LYS A 116 -19.91 2.65 -15.34
CA LYS A 116 -21.21 1.95 -15.27
C LYS A 116 -22.39 2.93 -15.18
N ASN A 117 -22.27 3.97 -14.35
CA ASN A 117 -23.33 4.95 -14.16
C ASN A 117 -23.55 5.81 -15.41
N TYR A 118 -22.47 6.29 -16.02
CA TYR A 118 -22.53 7.11 -17.23
C TYR A 118 -23.14 6.35 -18.42
N LEU A 119 -22.73 5.09 -18.61
CA LEU A 119 -23.20 4.28 -19.74
C LEU A 119 -24.55 3.57 -19.50
N ARG A 120 -25.15 3.66 -18.30
CA ARG A 120 -26.43 2.99 -17.92
C ARG A 120 -26.51 1.51 -18.38
N SER A 121 -25.39 0.79 -18.37
CA SER A 121 -25.21 -0.30 -19.33
C SER A 121 -25.45 -1.72 -18.82
N THR A 122 -26.21 -2.52 -19.59
CA THR A 122 -26.11 -4.00 -19.71
C THR A 122 -24.92 -4.39 -20.61
N MET A 123 -23.72 -3.87 -20.33
CA MET A 123 -22.55 -4.11 -21.18
C MET A 123 -21.91 -5.47 -20.88
N ASN A 124 -21.40 -6.14 -21.91
CA ASN A 124 -20.61 -7.37 -21.74
C ASN A 124 -19.35 -7.08 -20.89
N GLN A 125 -19.06 -7.97 -19.96
CA GLN A 125 -17.91 -7.90 -19.04
C GLN A 125 -16.58 -7.64 -19.76
N ALA A 126 -16.36 -8.26 -20.93
CA ALA A 126 -15.12 -8.06 -21.69
C ALA A 126 -14.94 -6.59 -22.11
N ARG A 127 -15.99 -5.97 -22.65
CA ARG A 127 -15.95 -4.55 -23.04
C ARG A 127 -15.81 -3.65 -21.82
N LEU A 128 -16.47 -3.99 -20.71
CA LEU A 128 -16.39 -3.21 -19.47
C LEU A 128 -14.97 -3.21 -18.91
N SER A 129 -14.32 -4.37 -18.86
CA SER A 129 -12.94 -4.50 -18.42
C SER A 129 -11.99 -3.69 -19.31
N SER A 130 -12.13 -3.76 -20.63
CA SER A 130 -11.31 -2.95 -21.55
C SER A 130 -11.49 -1.44 -21.33
N SER A 131 -12.73 -0.97 -21.17
CA SER A 131 -12.99 0.46 -20.89
C SER A 131 -12.50 0.89 -19.52
N ALA A 132 -12.59 0.02 -18.50
CA ALA A 132 -12.09 0.29 -17.18
C ALA A 132 -10.56 0.46 -17.18
N ILE A 133 -9.84 -0.43 -17.87
CA ILE A 133 -8.37 -0.35 -18.00
C ILE A 133 -7.96 0.98 -18.63
N LEU A 134 -8.57 1.37 -19.76
CA LEU A 134 -8.27 2.64 -20.43
C LEU A 134 -8.57 3.86 -19.54
N SER A 135 -9.59 3.79 -18.70
CA SER A 135 -9.97 4.89 -17.80
C SER A 135 -9.20 4.92 -16.49
N ILE A 136 -8.63 3.80 -16.04
CA ILE A 136 -7.76 3.74 -14.85
C ILE A 136 -6.37 4.21 -15.25
N GLU A 137 -5.86 3.71 -16.38
CA GLU A 137 -4.55 4.02 -16.94
C GLU A 137 -4.60 5.19 -17.93
N THR A 138 -5.35 6.25 -17.62
CA THR A 138 -5.55 7.38 -18.54
C THR A 138 -4.23 8.01 -18.99
N ASN A 139 -3.25 8.15 -18.10
CA ASN A 139 -1.94 8.70 -18.45
C ASN A 139 -1.21 7.86 -19.50
N VAL A 140 -1.35 6.53 -19.45
CA VAL A 140 -0.77 5.63 -20.45
C VAL A 140 -1.62 5.64 -21.71
N ALA A 141 -2.95 5.71 -21.59
CA ALA A 141 -3.84 5.79 -22.72
C ALA A 141 -3.63 7.06 -23.56
N GLU A 142 -3.28 8.18 -22.91
CA GLU A 142 -2.97 9.45 -23.57
C GLU A 142 -1.66 9.41 -24.37
N SER A 143 -0.73 8.50 -24.04
CA SER A 143 0.52 8.32 -24.78
C SER A 143 0.41 7.35 -25.96
N ILE A 144 -0.75 6.72 -26.16
CA ILE A 144 -0.99 5.82 -27.29
C ILE A 144 -1.18 6.64 -28.57
N ASP A 145 -0.41 6.31 -29.61
CA ASP A 145 -0.62 6.84 -30.94
C ASP A 145 -1.88 6.22 -31.58
N PHE A 146 -2.87 7.07 -31.83
CA PHE A 146 -4.13 6.66 -32.45
C PHE A 146 -3.94 6.16 -33.88
N ASP A 147 -2.99 6.71 -34.64
CA ASP A 147 -2.78 6.33 -36.04
C ASP A 147 -2.18 4.92 -36.13
N ASP A 148 -1.19 4.60 -35.28
CA ASP A 148 -0.65 3.24 -35.14
C ASP A 148 -1.71 2.25 -34.66
N ALA A 149 -2.54 2.63 -33.68
CA ALA A 149 -3.63 1.80 -33.19
C ALA A 149 -4.66 1.49 -34.28
N ILE A 150 -5.03 2.48 -35.10
CA ILE A 150 -5.94 2.30 -36.24
C ILE A 150 -5.30 1.37 -37.27
N SER A 151 -4.04 1.58 -37.62
CA SER A 151 -3.31 0.73 -38.57
C SER A 151 -3.34 -0.74 -38.12
N LYS A 152 -2.93 -1.02 -36.88
CA LYS A 152 -2.95 -2.38 -36.29
C LYS A 152 -4.35 -3.01 -36.27
N PHE A 153 -5.38 -2.21 -36.00
CA PHE A 153 -6.77 -2.68 -36.04
C PHE A 153 -7.20 -3.08 -37.47
N THR A 154 -6.82 -2.28 -38.47
CA THR A 154 -7.13 -2.60 -39.88
C THR A 154 -6.42 -3.88 -40.33
N GLU A 155 -5.14 -4.07 -39.99
CA GLU A 155 -4.39 -5.30 -40.31
C GLU A 155 -5.07 -6.56 -39.75
N HIS A 156 -5.56 -6.49 -38.50
CA HIS A 156 -6.27 -7.61 -37.86
C HIS A 156 -7.63 -7.89 -38.49
N LYS A 157 -8.35 -6.87 -38.98
CA LYS A 157 -9.64 -7.05 -39.66
C LYS A 157 -9.48 -7.53 -41.11
N VAL A 158 -8.46 -7.08 -41.83
CA VAL A 158 -8.22 -7.45 -43.23
C VAL A 158 -7.95 -8.95 -43.39
N ARG A 159 -7.33 -9.60 -42.39
CA ARG A 159 -7.08 -11.06 -42.38
C ARG A 159 -8.35 -11.93 -42.25
N LYS A 160 -9.55 -11.36 -42.10
CA LYS A 160 -10.83 -12.10 -42.07
C LYS A 160 -11.57 -12.14 -43.41
N LYS A 161 -10.99 -11.67 -44.52
CA LYS A 161 -11.55 -11.93 -45.86
C LYS A 161 -11.12 -13.33 -46.33
N ARG A 162 -11.90 -14.35 -45.99
CA ARG A 162 -11.95 -15.60 -46.78
C ARG A 162 -13.04 -15.42 -47.83
N PHE A 163 -12.62 -15.41 -49.10
CA PHE A 163 -13.51 -15.60 -50.24
C PHE A 163 -14.05 -17.03 -50.23
#